data_AF-A0A947ZBN8-F1
#
_entry.id   AF-A0A947ZBN8-F1
#
_cell.length_a   1.000
_cell.length_b   1.000
_cell.length_c   1.000
_cell.angle_alpha   90.00
_cell.angle_beta   90.00
_cell.angle_gamma   90.00
#
_symmetry.space_group_name_H-M   'P 1'
#
loop_
_entity.id
_entity.type
_entity.pdbx_description
1 polymer ?
#
loop_
_entity_poly.entity_id
_entity_poly.type
_entity_poly.pdbx_seq_one_letter_code
_entity_poly.pdbx_strand_id
1 'polypeptide(L)'
;KPDNIYLARHPDGRFYVKILDFGIAKFTHGDAGVRHTKTGIPMGTPLYMSPEQCAGKEVALQSDIYSLGIILYEVLTGVVPFDSESILAVLTMHLAQAPYPPSQLAAIPDQLEKIILWCLEKQPEKRPSNMAVLEETLLPTLREAMERK
;
A
#
# COMPACT_ATOMS: atom_id res chain seq x y z
N LYS A 1 -5.67 -1.97 1.30
CA LYS A 1 -5.71 -3.33 0.68
C LYS A 1 -6.59 -3.30 -0.58
N PRO A 2 -6.32 -4.15 -1.59
CA PRO A 2 -7.07 -4.20 -2.86
C PRO A 2 -8.57 -4.49 -2.69
N ASP A 3 -8.97 -5.25 -1.66
CA ASP A 3 -10.39 -5.50 -1.35
C ASP A 3 -11.21 -4.21 -1.17
N ASN A 4 -10.54 -3.10 -0.84
CA ASN A 4 -11.16 -1.80 -0.66
C ASN A 4 -11.18 -0.97 -1.96
N ILE A 5 -10.72 -1.52 -3.08
CA ILE A 5 -10.66 -0.90 -4.41
C ILE A 5 -11.55 -1.69 -5.36
N TYR A 6 -12.69 -1.11 -5.72
CA TYR A 6 -13.65 -1.72 -6.61
C TYR A 6 -13.62 -1.08 -7.99
N LEU A 7 -13.42 -1.91 -9.01
CA LEU A 7 -13.46 -1.48 -10.40
C LEU A 7 -14.90 -1.56 -10.91
N ALA A 8 -15.60 -0.43 -10.94
CA ALA A 8 -16.93 -0.33 -11.52
C ALA A 8 -16.83 -0.08 -13.03
N ARG A 9 -17.48 -0.91 -13.83
CA ARG A 9 -17.63 -0.67 -15.26
C ARG A 9 -18.82 0.25 -15.50
N HIS A 10 -18.60 1.37 -16.18
CA HIS A 10 -19.65 2.29 -16.58
C HIS A 10 -20.27 1.86 -17.92
N PRO A 11 -21.55 2.20 -18.19
CA PRO A 11 -22.22 1.81 -19.43
C PRO A 11 -21.53 2.27 -20.71
N ASP A 12 -20.71 3.31 -20.67
CA ASP A 12 -19.90 3.78 -21.81
C ASP A 12 -18.60 3.00 -22.03
N GLY A 13 -18.35 1.95 -21.25
CA GLY A 13 -17.16 1.10 -21.36
C GLY A 13 -15.96 1.55 -20.52
N ARG A 14 -16.00 2.70 -19.87
CA ARG A 14 -14.92 3.15 -18.97
C ARG A 14 -14.97 2.42 -17.63
N PHE A 15 -13.80 2.25 -17.02
CA PHE A 15 -13.69 1.78 -15.63
C PHE A 15 -13.54 2.95 -14.68
N TYR A 16 -14.27 2.89 -13.57
CA TYR A 16 -14.19 3.83 -12.46
C TYR A 16 -13.72 3.06 -11.22
N VAL A 17 -12.70 3.59 -10.56
CA VAL A 17 -12.24 3.04 -9.28
C VAL A 17 -13.09 3.66 -8.17
N LYS A 18 -13.75 2.81 -7.38
CA LYS A 18 -14.46 3.18 -6.15
C LYS A 18 -13.69 2.64 -4.96
N ILE A 19 -13.39 3.50 -3.99
CA ILE A 19 -12.86 3.04 -2.71
C ILE A 19 -14.06 2.63 -1.85
N LEU A 20 -14.13 1.36 -1.46
CA LEU A 20 -15.29 0.78 -0.77
C LEU A 20 -15.18 0.81 0.75
N ASP A 21 -14.00 1.11 1.30
CA ASP A 21 -13.80 1.13 2.74
C ASP A 21 -12.98 2.36 3.16
N PHE A 22 -13.66 3.29 3.83
CA PHE A 22 -13.05 4.43 4.53
C PHE A 22 -12.83 4.14 6.02
N GLY A 23 -13.13 2.92 6.51
CA GLY A 23 -12.86 2.49 7.89
C GLY A 23 -11.42 2.02 8.00
N ILE A 24 -10.52 2.67 8.76
CA ILE A 24 -10.66 3.16 10.13
C ILE A 24 -10.17 4.63 10.19
N ALA A 25 -11.01 5.57 9.74
CA ALA A 25 -10.83 6.97 10.08
C ALA A 25 -11.08 7.14 11.61
N LYS A 26 -10.01 7.37 12.38
CA LYS A 26 -10.00 7.67 13.82
C LYS A 26 -10.68 6.64 14.74
N PHE A 27 -9.88 5.83 15.44
CA PHE A 27 -10.16 5.55 16.85
C PHE A 27 -9.26 6.43 17.71
N THR A 28 -9.68 7.69 17.85
CA THR A 28 -9.35 8.48 19.03
C THR A 28 -10.12 7.89 20.21
N HIS A 29 -9.38 7.39 21.20
CA HIS A 29 -9.81 7.07 22.57
C HIS A 29 -10.82 5.92 22.79
N GLY A 30 -10.41 5.00 23.65
CA GLY A 30 -11.25 4.54 24.76
C GLY A 30 -12.45 3.66 24.43
N ASP A 31 -12.18 2.35 24.47
CA ASP A 31 -13.06 1.29 24.97
C ASP A 31 -14.30 0.78 24.20
N ALA A 32 -14.49 -0.52 24.41
CA ALA A 32 -15.67 -1.36 24.20
C ALA A 32 -16.05 -1.79 22.76
N GLY A 33 -15.50 -2.94 22.36
CA GLY A 33 -16.37 -4.03 21.92
C GLY A 33 -16.20 -4.59 20.51
N VAL A 34 -15.01 -5.10 20.13
CA VAL A 34 -14.90 -6.10 19.06
C VAL A 34 -13.85 -7.16 19.42
N ARG A 35 -14.36 -8.34 19.76
CA ARG A 35 -13.74 -9.67 19.95
C ARG A 35 -12.20 -9.75 19.95
N HIS A 36 -11.70 -9.91 21.17
CA HIS A 36 -10.33 -10.28 21.54
C HIS A 36 -9.86 -11.59 20.88
N THR A 37 -8.89 -11.49 19.98
CA THR A 37 -7.82 -12.50 19.90
C THR A 37 -6.89 -12.28 21.10
N LYS A 38 -6.27 -13.34 21.64
CA LYS A 38 -5.48 -13.36 22.89
C LYS A 38 -4.27 -12.40 22.96
N THR A 39 -4.10 -11.50 21.99
CA THR A 39 -3.05 -10.48 21.90
C THR A 39 -3.56 -9.06 21.64
N GLY A 40 -4.87 -8.82 21.57
CA GLY A 40 -5.43 -7.46 21.61
C GLY A 40 -5.09 -6.55 20.41
N ILE A 41 -4.77 -7.10 19.23
CA ILE A 41 -4.50 -6.31 18.02
C ILE A 41 -5.77 -6.29 17.14
N PRO A 42 -6.46 -5.15 16.98
CA PRO A 42 -7.54 -5.01 16.01
C PRO A 42 -6.96 -4.34 14.76
N MET A 43 -6.46 -5.05 13.74
CA MET A 43 -5.85 -4.31 12.61
C MET A 43 -5.73 -5.17 11.34
N GLY A 44 -5.88 -4.54 10.17
CA GLY A 44 -6.11 -5.13 8.83
C GLY A 44 -5.17 -6.24 8.33
N THR A 45 -5.29 -6.64 7.06
CA THR A 45 -4.45 -7.71 6.47
C THR A 45 -2.96 -7.32 6.60
N PRO A 46 -2.11 -8.08 7.34
CA PRO A 46 -0.73 -7.71 7.66
C PRO A 46 0.14 -7.33 6.45
N LEU A 47 -0.18 -7.91 5.29
CA LEU A 47 0.51 -7.72 4.01
C LEU A 47 0.55 -6.26 3.51
N TYR A 48 -0.34 -5.39 3.99
CA TYR A 48 -0.43 -4.00 3.55
C TYR A 48 -0.11 -3.00 4.66
N MET A 49 0.29 -3.46 5.86
CA MET A 49 0.58 -2.57 6.97
C MET A 49 1.85 -1.77 6.71
N SER A 50 1.85 -0.50 7.14
CA SER A 50 3.07 0.29 7.15
C SER A 50 4.04 -0.14 8.27
N PRO A 51 5.34 0.14 8.15
CA PRO A 51 6.33 -0.14 9.20
C PRO A 51 5.95 0.46 10.56
N GLU A 52 5.41 1.68 10.57
CA GLU A 52 4.94 2.35 11.79
C GLU A 52 3.72 1.66 12.42
N GLN A 53 2.78 1.14 11.61
CA GLN A 53 1.67 0.31 12.11
C GLN A 53 2.19 -1.01 12.70
N CYS A 54 3.15 -1.66 12.03
CA CYS A 54 3.77 -2.90 12.52
C CYS A 54 4.50 -2.68 13.86
N ALA A 55 5.06 -1.48 14.07
CA ALA A 55 5.74 -1.09 15.31
C ALA A 55 4.79 -0.54 16.40
N GLY A 56 3.48 -0.44 16.14
CA GLY A 56 2.52 0.17 17.06
C GLY A 56 2.75 1.67 17.30
N LYS A 57 3.37 2.37 16.34
CA LYS A 57 3.61 3.81 16.38
C LYS A 57 2.40 4.57 15.81
N GLU A 58 2.39 5.89 16.00
CA GLU A 58 1.36 6.76 15.44
C GLU A 58 1.36 6.68 13.90
N VAL A 59 0.16 6.51 13.34
CA VAL A 59 -0.09 6.40 11.91
C VAL A 59 -0.25 7.80 11.32
N ALA A 60 0.35 8.05 10.17
CA ALA A 60 0.31 9.35 9.48
C ALA A 60 -0.14 9.19 8.02
N LEU A 61 -0.24 10.30 7.29
CA LEU A 61 -0.62 10.30 5.86
C LEU A 61 0.31 9.41 5.02
N GLN A 62 1.57 9.29 5.41
CA GLN A 62 2.57 8.46 4.74
C GLN A 62 2.36 6.95 4.95
N SER A 63 1.53 6.55 5.92
CA SER A 63 1.15 5.15 6.12
C SER A 63 0.23 4.66 5.00
N ASP A 64 -0.68 5.52 4.53
CA ASP A 64 -1.54 5.23 3.38
C ASP A 64 -0.73 5.18 2.09
N ILE A 65 0.28 6.04 1.95
CA ILE A 65 1.21 6.04 0.81
C ILE A 65 1.97 4.71 0.73
N TYR A 66 2.43 4.20 1.88
CA TYR A 66 3.08 2.89 1.94
C TYR A 66 2.13 1.77 1.50
N SER A 67 0.92 1.77 2.05
CA SER A 67 -0.12 0.78 1.71
C SER A 67 -0.47 0.81 0.22
N LEU A 68 -0.53 2.00 -0.39
CA LEU A 68 -0.71 2.18 -1.82
C LEU A 68 0.50 1.67 -2.62
N GLY A 69 1.71 1.91 -2.14
CA GLY A 69 2.94 1.33 -2.72
C GLY A 69 2.89 -0.20 -2.80
N ILE A 70 2.42 -0.87 -1.74
CA ILE A 70 2.22 -2.32 -1.74
C ILE A 70 1.19 -2.73 -2.81
N ILE A 71 0.08 -2.01 -2.92
CA ILE A 71 -0.97 -2.30 -3.91
C ILE A 71 -0.43 -2.11 -5.33
N LEU A 72 0.31 -1.04 -5.60
CA LEU A 72 0.91 -0.79 -6.92
C LEU A 72 1.91 -1.90 -7.28
N TYR A 73 2.71 -2.34 -6.30
CA TYR A 73 3.62 -3.47 -6.46
C TYR A 73 2.86 -4.74 -6.86
N GLU A 74 1.81 -5.07 -6.11
CA GLU A 74 1.00 -6.28 -6.35
C GLU A 74 0.27 -6.25 -7.69
N VAL A 75 -0.32 -5.11 -8.06
CA VAL A 75 -1.02 -4.96 -9.35
C VAL A 75 -0.09 -5.18 -10.54
N LEU A 76 1.19 -4.78 -10.43
CA LEU A 76 2.15 -4.88 -11.52
C LEU A 76 2.88 -6.21 -11.58
N THR A 77 3.15 -6.82 -10.42
CA THR A 77 3.94 -8.05 -10.32
C THR A 77 3.09 -9.30 -10.11
N GLY A 78 1.82 -9.14 -9.69
CA GLY A 78 0.93 -10.23 -9.32
C GLY A 78 1.16 -10.79 -7.91
N VAL A 79 2.14 -10.27 -7.15
CA VAL A 79 2.48 -10.73 -5.79
C VAL A 79 2.77 -9.54 -4.88
N VAL A 80 2.59 -9.69 -3.57
CA VAL A 80 2.99 -8.67 -2.60
C VAL A 80 4.51 -8.72 -2.34
N PRO A 81 5.16 -7.61 -1.95
CA PRO A 81 6.61 -7.59 -1.74
C PRO A 81 7.07 -8.33 -0.47
N PHE A 82 6.16 -8.55 0.50
CA PHE A 82 6.44 -9.26 1.74
C PHE A 82 5.33 -10.27 2.00
N ASP A 83 5.66 -11.56 1.97
CA ASP A 83 4.74 -12.65 2.23
C ASP A 83 5.43 -13.76 3.03
N SER A 84 4.67 -14.38 3.94
CA SER A 84 5.13 -15.49 4.77
C SER A 84 3.95 -16.14 5.48
N GLU A 85 4.04 -17.45 5.73
CA GLU A 85 3.08 -18.18 6.57
C GLU A 85 3.04 -17.67 8.02
N SER A 86 4.11 -16.99 8.47
CA SER A 86 4.20 -16.42 9.81
C SER A 86 3.86 -14.93 9.81
N ILE A 87 2.79 -14.55 10.52
CA ILE A 87 2.40 -13.15 10.70
C ILE A 87 3.57 -12.32 11.28
N LEU A 88 4.28 -12.86 12.28
CA LEU A 88 5.41 -12.18 12.89
C LEU A 88 6.55 -11.96 11.89
N ALA A 89 6.76 -12.90 10.97
CA ALA A 89 7.72 -12.74 9.89
C ALA A 89 7.29 -11.60 8.96
N VAL A 90 6.03 -11.57 8.50
CA VAL A 90 5.50 -10.48 7.66
C VAL A 90 5.69 -9.11 8.32
N LEU A 91 5.37 -8.97 9.61
CA LEU A 91 5.59 -7.72 10.34
C LEU A 91 7.07 -7.32 10.37
N THR A 92 7.96 -8.29 10.58
CA THR A 92 9.42 -8.05 10.60
C THR A 92 9.95 -7.64 9.22
N MET A 93 9.43 -8.25 8.15
CA MET A 93 9.76 -7.89 6.77
C MET A 93 9.34 -6.45 6.46
N HIS A 94 8.13 -6.05 6.86
CA HIS A 94 7.70 -4.66 6.73
C HIS A 94 8.63 -3.70 7.47
N LEU A 95 9.13 -4.06 8.65
CA LEU A 95 10.03 -3.21 9.44
C LEU A 95 11.43 -3.04 8.85
N ALA A 96 12.02 -4.12 8.29
CA ALA A 96 13.47 -4.15 8.02
C ALA A 96 13.86 -4.61 6.60
N GLN A 97 13.04 -5.42 5.94
CA GLN A 97 13.41 -6.03 4.66
C GLN A 97 13.17 -5.08 3.49
N ALA A 98 14.15 -4.90 2.62
CA ALA A 98 13.94 -4.21 1.34
C ALA A 98 13.05 -5.06 0.41
N PRO A 99 12.06 -4.47 -0.29
CA PRO A 99 11.27 -5.21 -1.25
C PRO A 99 12.14 -5.71 -2.40
N TYR A 100 11.79 -6.85 -2.98
CA TYR A 100 12.44 -7.33 -4.20
C TYR A 100 12.12 -6.37 -5.36
N PRO A 101 13.06 -5.98 -6.24
CA PRO A 101 12.77 -5.02 -7.30
C PRO A 101 11.66 -5.52 -8.25
N PRO A 102 10.56 -4.77 -8.43
CA PRO A 102 9.43 -5.25 -9.23
C PRO A 102 9.76 -5.47 -10.72
N SER A 103 10.77 -4.79 -11.28
CA SER A 103 11.31 -5.03 -12.63
C SER A 103 11.92 -6.42 -12.83
N GLN A 104 12.30 -7.09 -11.75
CA GLN A 104 12.80 -8.47 -11.81
C GLN A 104 11.65 -9.50 -11.85
N LEU A 105 10.42 -9.09 -11.56
CA LEU A 105 9.22 -9.94 -11.57
C LEU A 105 8.32 -9.68 -12.79
N ALA A 106 8.28 -8.44 -13.26
CA ALA A 106 7.45 -8.03 -14.39
C ALA A 106 8.17 -6.98 -15.25
N ALA A 107 7.85 -6.94 -16.54
CA ALA A 107 8.32 -5.90 -17.44
C ALA A 107 7.61 -4.57 -17.13
N ILE A 108 8.24 -3.74 -16.30
CA ILE A 108 7.73 -2.42 -15.89
C ILE A 108 8.73 -1.31 -16.25
N PRO A 109 8.26 -0.08 -16.52
CA PRO A 109 9.17 1.06 -16.73
C PRO A 109 9.97 1.40 -15.46
N ASP A 110 11.27 1.69 -15.62
CA ASP A 110 12.18 2.05 -14.51
C ASP A 110 11.64 3.17 -13.61
N GLN A 111 10.96 4.16 -14.21
CA GLN A 111 10.41 5.29 -13.47
C GLN A 111 9.24 4.86 -12.57
N LEU A 112 8.44 3.89 -13.01
CA LEU A 112 7.36 3.34 -12.21
C LEU A 112 7.90 2.50 -11.05
N GLU A 113 8.95 1.71 -11.28
CA GLU A 113 9.66 1.02 -10.20
C GLU A 113 10.17 2.00 -9.14
N LYS A 114 10.85 3.08 -9.56
CA LYS A 114 11.38 4.08 -8.63
C LYS A 114 10.29 4.70 -7.76
N ILE A 115 9.12 4.99 -8.33
CA ILE A 115 7.98 5.54 -7.58
C ILE A 115 7.46 4.52 -6.56
N ILE A 116 7.32 3.25 -6.96
CA ILE A 116 6.87 2.18 -6.04
C ILE A 116 7.85 2.01 -4.89
N LEU A 117 9.16 1.94 -5.18
CA LEU A 117 10.19 1.80 -4.16
C LEU A 117 10.23 3.02 -3.23
N TRP A 118 9.98 4.23 -3.75
CA TRP A 118 9.86 5.45 -2.96
C TRP A 118 8.68 5.40 -1.97
N CYS A 119 7.53 4.87 -2.39
CA CYS A 119 6.40 4.63 -1.48
C CYS A 119 6.74 3.58 -0.40
N LEU A 120 7.58 2.60 -0.71
CA LEU A 120 7.95 1.48 0.18
C LEU A 120 9.14 1.76 1.09
N GLU A 121 9.64 3.00 1.12
CA GLU A 121 10.66 3.43 2.09
C GLU A 121 10.22 3.14 3.52
N LYS A 122 11.15 2.64 4.35
CA LYS A 122 10.80 2.22 5.71
C LYS A 122 10.54 3.40 6.63
N GLN A 123 11.29 4.48 6.44
CA GLN A 123 11.16 5.74 7.15
C GLN A 123 10.07 6.59 6.49
N PRO A 124 8.98 6.96 7.20
CA PRO A 124 7.88 7.77 6.64
C PRO A 124 8.35 9.08 5.98
N GLU A 125 9.36 9.73 6.55
CA GLU A 125 9.95 10.98 6.06
C GLU A 125 10.70 10.85 4.74
N LYS A 126 11.05 9.63 4.33
CA LYS A 126 11.67 9.33 3.03
C LYS A 126 10.66 9.03 1.93
N ARG A 127 9.38 8.85 2.28
CA ARG A 127 8.27 8.65 1.34
C ARG A 127 7.81 10.00 0.76
N PRO A 128 6.93 10.01 -0.26
CA PRO A 128 6.20 11.22 -0.62
C PRO A 128 5.57 11.88 0.61
N SER A 129 5.67 13.21 0.72
CA SER A 129 5.20 13.93 1.90
C SER A 129 3.68 13.89 2.05
N ASN A 130 2.96 13.70 0.94
CA ASN A 130 1.51 13.51 0.89
C ASN A 130 1.12 12.84 -0.45
N MET A 131 -0.17 12.52 -0.60
CA MET A 131 -0.70 11.90 -1.82
C MET A 131 -0.61 12.79 -3.06
N ALA A 132 -0.69 14.13 -2.92
CA ALA A 132 -0.60 15.03 -4.07
C ALA A 132 0.80 14.98 -4.71
N VAL A 133 1.86 14.91 -3.89
CA VAL A 133 3.23 14.73 -4.38
C VAL A 133 3.42 13.39 -5.09
N LEU A 134 2.78 12.32 -4.58
CA LEU A 134 2.77 11.03 -5.27
C LEU A 134 2.02 11.13 -6.60
N GLU A 135 0.86 11.79 -6.63
CA GLU A 135 0.05 11.97 -7.84
C GLU A 135 0.80 12.72 -8.94
N GLU A 136 1.48 13.81 -8.59
CA GLU A 136 2.29 14.65 -9.49
C GLU A 136 3.40 13.85 -10.19
N THR A 137 3.91 12.79 -9.56
CA THR A 137 4.97 11.93 -10.12
C THR A 137 4.40 10.68 -10.82
N LEU A 138 3.35 10.09 -10.26
CA LEU A 138 2.76 8.84 -10.74
C LEU A 138 1.94 9.04 -12.02
N LEU A 139 1.08 10.05 -12.09
CA LEU A 139 0.17 10.21 -13.23
C LEU A 139 0.89 10.48 -14.56
N PRO A 140 1.89 11.38 -14.64
CA PRO A 140 2.65 11.58 -15.87
C PRO A 140 3.36 10.28 -16.31
N THR A 141 3.97 9.57 -15.36
CA THR A 141 4.68 8.31 -15.62
C THR A 141 3.74 7.25 -16.21
N LEU A 142 2.52 7.13 -15.68
CA LEU A 142 1.51 6.20 -16.21
C LEU A 142 1.04 6.59 -17.61
N ARG A 143 0.83 7.89 -17.89
CA ARG A 143 0.44 8.36 -19.21
C ARG A 143 1.51 8.05 -20.25
N GLU A 144 2.77 8.37 -19.96
CA GLU A 144 3.89 8.05 -20.85
C GLU A 144 4.01 6.55 -21.12
N ALA A 145 3.80 5.71 -20.09
CA ALA A 145 3.85 4.26 -20.25
C ALA A 145 2.70 3.71 -21.12
N MET A 146 1.53 4.36 -21.09
CA MET A 146 0.37 3.98 -21.90
C MET A 146 0.51 4.45 -23.36
N GLU A 147 1.12 5.61 -23.61
CA GLU A 147 1.32 6.18 -24.96
C GLU A 147 2.41 5.45 -25.77
N ARG A 148 3.30 4.71 -25.11
CA ARG A 148 4.35 3.91 -25.77
C ARG A 148 3.88 2.51 -26.22
N LYS A 149 2.61 2.16 -26.04
CA LYS A 149 1.98 0.93 -26.54
C LYS A 149 1.23 1.19 -27.85
#